data_AF-A0A915BEA3-F1
#
_entry.id   AF-A0A915BEA3-F1
#
_cell.length_a   1.000
_cell.length_b   1.000
_cell.length_c   1.000
_cell.angle_alpha   90.00
_cell.angle_beta   90.00
_cell.angle_gamma   90.00
#
_symmetry.space_group_name_H-M   'P 1'
#
loop_
_entity.id
_entity.type
_entity.pdbx_description
1 polymer ?
#
loop_
_entity_poly.entity_id
_entity_poly.type
_entity_poly.pdbx_seq_one_letter_code
_entity_poly.pdbx_strand_id
1 'polypeptide(L)'
;SLLFDIRVGDMQRSGVIMHRPLMSVSLTRCDRLASEYHGEIPLYSPSWVIFAPNLIVDASIGIFSTVSLYVEYAESAFTNKCDFLQFILNRRSTKDLFLEKFKSLLIDNQLTLKEISKVFSWIVEPYVQRLISPLKYTENVSKYALIADAYEPLIIEQSEMVSRVFLLANECPSIDKQRFVQCMLQYLLSLQENAIDPEPYFLNEILVPAMVAAGELNRLQQFLHYRVIPDAKQLAFQLLSHEAKHAPLIQLAVDMLARLGTAAEEIVEVLLSRGQLVDAIRFLDGLS
;
A
#
# COMPACT_ATOMS: atom_id res chain seq x y z
N SER A 1 -7.00 -16.74 -10.05
CA SER A 1 -5.79 -16.82 -9.22
C SER A 1 -4.86 -17.78 -9.95
N LEU A 2 -3.71 -17.31 -10.45
CA LEU A 2 -2.76 -18.16 -11.14
C LEU A 2 -2.11 -19.07 -10.09
N LEU A 3 -2.21 -20.38 -10.26
CA LEU A 3 -1.65 -21.36 -9.32
C LEU A 3 -0.12 -21.38 -9.29
N PHE A 4 0.52 -20.78 -10.29
CA PHE A 4 1.96 -20.91 -10.54
C PHE A 4 2.70 -19.56 -10.40
N ASP A 5 2.64 -18.97 -9.21
CA ASP A 5 3.41 -17.74 -8.92
C ASP A 5 4.76 -18.00 -8.24
N ILE A 6 5.10 -19.27 -7.98
CA ILE A 6 6.27 -19.56 -7.16
C ILE A 6 7.43 -19.99 -8.04
N ARG A 7 8.33 -19.03 -8.27
CA ARG A 7 9.70 -19.20 -8.79
C ARG A 7 10.62 -19.95 -7.81
N VAL A 8 10.05 -20.80 -6.95
CA VAL A 8 10.77 -21.68 -6.01
C VAL A 8 10.79 -23.06 -6.67
N GLY A 9 11.63 -23.17 -7.70
CA GLY A 9 12.05 -24.48 -8.17
C GLY A 9 13.08 -25.02 -7.18
N ASP A 10 12.96 -26.29 -6.81
CA ASP A 10 14.09 -26.99 -6.21
C ASP A 10 15.19 -27.16 -7.28
N MET A 11 16.44 -27.35 -6.83
CA MET A 11 17.64 -27.50 -7.69
C MET A 11 17.35 -28.23 -9.01
N GLN A 12 17.74 -27.60 -10.12
CA GLN A 12 17.69 -28.21 -11.45
C GLN A 12 18.51 -29.51 -11.43
N ARG A 13 17.83 -30.66 -11.45
CA ARG A 13 18.46 -31.95 -11.72
C ARG A 13 18.05 -32.38 -13.12
N SER A 14 19.04 -32.58 -13.98
CA SER A 14 18.87 -33.12 -15.34
C SER A 14 17.85 -32.39 -16.24
N GLY A 15 17.72 -31.07 -16.13
CA GLY A 15 16.83 -30.27 -16.97
C GLY A 15 15.33 -30.37 -16.64
N VAL A 16 14.96 -31.15 -15.62
CA VAL A 16 13.59 -31.27 -15.11
C VAL A 16 13.46 -30.46 -13.82
N ILE A 17 12.51 -29.51 -13.79
CA ILE A 17 12.19 -28.75 -12.59
C ILE A 17 11.10 -29.50 -11.85
N MET A 18 11.46 -30.08 -10.71
CA MET A 18 10.50 -30.73 -9.82
C MET A 18 9.86 -29.67 -8.93
N HIS A 19 8.55 -29.51 -9.04
CA HIS A 19 7.77 -28.65 -8.16
C HIS A 19 7.15 -29.49 -7.05
N ARG A 20 7.22 -29.00 -5.81
CA ARG A 20 6.52 -29.58 -4.67
C ARG A 20 5.35 -28.69 -4.26
N PRO A 21 4.24 -29.27 -3.79
CA PRO A 21 3.15 -28.50 -3.26
C PRO A 21 3.60 -27.72 -2.02
N LEU A 22 3.58 -26.39 -2.10
CA LEU A 22 4.01 -25.52 -1.00
C LEU A 22 2.88 -25.27 0.02
N MET A 23 1.61 -25.43 -0.37
CA MET A 23 0.48 -24.98 0.45
C MET A 23 -0.69 -25.95 0.43
N SER A 24 -1.58 -25.80 1.41
CA SER A 24 -2.87 -26.50 1.46
C SER A 24 -3.81 -26.00 0.37
N VAL A 25 -4.52 -26.93 -0.26
CA VAL A 25 -5.34 -26.68 -1.44
C VAL A 25 -6.68 -27.37 -1.28
N SER A 26 -7.75 -26.75 -1.77
CA SER A 26 -9.04 -27.40 -1.92
C SER A 26 -9.40 -27.63 -3.38
N LEU A 27 -10.11 -28.72 -3.61
CA LEU A 27 -10.75 -29.05 -4.88
C LEU A 27 -12.23 -28.72 -4.78
N THR A 28 -12.70 -27.83 -5.63
CA THR A 28 -14.12 -27.57 -5.82
C THR A 28 -14.63 -28.37 -7.03
N ARG A 29 -15.65 -29.19 -6.77
CA ARG A 29 -16.34 -30.03 -7.77
C ARG A 29 -17.54 -29.27 -8.34
N CYS A 30 -17.92 -29.56 -9.59
CA CYS A 30 -19.27 -29.20 -10.04
C CYS A 30 -20.32 -30.06 -9.33
N ASP A 31 -21.46 -29.47 -8.98
CA ASP A 31 -22.53 -30.10 -8.19
C ASP A 31 -22.99 -31.45 -8.74
N ARG A 32 -23.06 -31.59 -10.07
CA ARG A 32 -23.48 -32.84 -10.76
C ARG A 32 -22.46 -33.97 -10.59
N LEU A 33 -21.16 -33.66 -10.60
CA LEU A 33 -20.09 -34.64 -10.40
C LEU A 33 -19.94 -35.00 -8.92
N ALA A 34 -20.19 -34.04 -8.01
CA ALA A 34 -20.20 -34.30 -6.58
C ALA A 34 -21.29 -35.30 -6.17
N SER A 35 -22.44 -35.34 -6.86
CA SER A 35 -23.51 -36.31 -6.62
C SER A 35 -23.24 -37.71 -7.19
N GLU A 36 -22.41 -37.83 -8.22
CA GLU A 36 -22.18 -39.11 -8.92
C GLU A 36 -20.91 -39.83 -8.43
N TYR A 37 -19.89 -39.09 -7.99
CA TYR A 37 -18.62 -39.65 -7.54
C TYR A 37 -18.36 -39.37 -6.04
N HIS A 38 -18.37 -40.44 -5.24
CA HIS A 38 -18.21 -40.38 -3.78
C HIS A 38 -16.77 -40.67 -3.30
N GLY A 39 -15.84 -40.94 -4.21
CA GLY A 39 -14.44 -41.22 -3.86
C GLY A 39 -13.67 -39.96 -3.45
N GLU A 40 -12.60 -40.13 -2.69
CA GLU A 40 -11.60 -39.08 -2.46
C GLU A 40 -10.76 -38.87 -3.72
N ILE A 41 -10.54 -37.61 -4.09
CA ILE A 41 -9.63 -37.25 -5.19
C ILE A 41 -8.30 -36.90 -4.53
N PRO A 42 -7.22 -37.67 -4.74
CA PRO A 42 -5.94 -37.39 -4.12
C PRO A 42 -5.42 -36.04 -4.60
N LEU A 43 -5.10 -35.14 -3.65
CA LEU A 43 -4.44 -33.88 -3.95
C LEU A 43 -3.05 -34.17 -4.55
N TYR A 44 -2.72 -33.47 -5.64
CA TYR A 44 -1.45 -33.58 -6.34
C TYR A 44 -1.15 -34.98 -6.89
N SER A 45 -2.19 -35.66 -7.40
CA SER A 45 -2.03 -36.92 -8.14
C SER A 45 -1.05 -36.71 -9.31
N PRO A 46 -0.14 -37.67 -9.58
CA PRO A 46 0.74 -37.61 -10.74
C PRO A 46 -0.03 -37.65 -12.08
N SER A 47 -1.32 -38.01 -12.04
CA SER A 47 -2.23 -38.07 -13.19
C SER A 47 -2.94 -36.74 -13.47
N TRP A 48 -2.62 -35.66 -12.73
CA TRP A 48 -3.23 -34.35 -12.95
C TRP A 48 -2.72 -33.69 -14.23
N VAL A 49 -3.66 -33.38 -15.11
CA VAL A 49 -3.46 -32.48 -16.24
C VAL A 49 -4.03 -31.13 -15.88
N ILE A 50 -3.20 -30.08 -15.88
CA ILE A 50 -3.58 -28.75 -15.42
C ILE A 50 -3.78 -27.83 -16.62
N PHE A 51 -4.93 -27.14 -16.65
CA PHE A 51 -5.28 -26.11 -17.60
C PHE A 51 -5.35 -24.76 -16.88
N ALA A 52 -4.68 -23.75 -17.44
CA ALA A 52 -4.69 -22.42 -16.87
C ALA A 52 -6.13 -21.84 -16.83
N PRO A 53 -6.49 -21.04 -15.81
CA PRO A 53 -5.64 -20.65 -14.68
C PRO A 53 -5.66 -21.64 -13.50
N ASN A 54 -6.69 -22.47 -13.35
CA ASN A 54 -6.89 -23.32 -12.18
C ASN A 54 -7.76 -24.57 -12.40
N LEU A 55 -7.97 -24.99 -13.64
CA LEU A 55 -8.72 -26.20 -13.98
C LEU A 55 -7.77 -27.40 -13.95
N ILE A 56 -8.18 -28.48 -13.31
CA ILE A 56 -7.44 -29.73 -13.23
C ILE A 56 -8.32 -30.85 -13.74
N VAL A 57 -7.72 -31.74 -14.53
CA VAL A 57 -8.31 -33.00 -14.95
C VAL A 57 -7.49 -34.12 -14.34
N ASP A 58 -8.12 -34.96 -13.52
CA ASP A 58 -7.46 -36.18 -13.08
C ASP A 58 -7.64 -37.24 -14.18
N ALA A 59 -6.58 -37.57 -14.93
CA ALA A 59 -6.64 -38.51 -16.04
C ALA A 59 -6.97 -39.95 -15.59
N SER A 60 -6.79 -40.28 -14.31
CA SER A 60 -7.12 -41.62 -13.80
C SER A 60 -8.60 -41.80 -13.51
N ILE A 61 -9.30 -40.72 -13.15
CA ILE A 61 -10.74 -40.75 -12.80
C ILE A 61 -11.61 -40.06 -13.88
N GLY A 62 -11.01 -39.24 -14.74
CA GLY A 62 -11.70 -38.48 -15.79
C GLY A 62 -12.50 -37.29 -15.27
N ILE A 63 -12.21 -36.82 -14.05
CA ILE A 63 -12.95 -35.73 -13.40
C ILE A 63 -12.27 -34.39 -13.63
N PHE A 64 -13.08 -33.40 -14.01
CA PHE A 64 -12.70 -31.99 -14.04
C PHE A 64 -12.97 -31.36 -12.68
N SER A 65 -11.99 -30.65 -12.14
CA SER A 65 -12.09 -29.94 -10.86
C SER A 65 -11.38 -28.60 -10.95
N THR A 66 -11.80 -27.65 -10.14
CA THR A 66 -11.08 -26.39 -10.00
C THR A 66 -10.26 -26.42 -8.71
N VAL A 67 -9.06 -25.86 -8.77
CA VAL A 67 -8.21 -25.73 -7.61
C VAL A 67 -8.28 -24.32 -7.04
N SER A 68 -8.44 -24.25 -5.72
CA SER A 68 -8.36 -23.04 -4.92
C SER A 68 -7.29 -23.16 -3.83
N LEU A 69 -6.60 -22.05 -3.58
CA LEU A 69 -5.53 -21.95 -2.61
C LEU A 69 -6.05 -21.22 -1.36
N TYR A 70 -5.73 -21.75 -0.18
CA TYR A 70 -6.02 -21.06 1.08
C TYR A 70 -4.86 -20.12 1.44
N VAL A 71 -4.95 -18.87 0.98
CA VAL A 71 -3.88 -17.88 1.10
C VAL A 71 -3.59 -17.50 2.55
N GLU A 72 -4.59 -17.55 3.43
CA GLU A 72 -4.50 -17.23 4.86
C GLU A 72 -3.48 -18.10 5.61
N TYR A 73 -3.33 -19.37 5.19
CA TYR A 73 -2.38 -20.30 5.81
C TYR A 73 -1.01 -20.30 5.15
N ALA A 74 -0.82 -19.52 4.08
CA ALA A 74 0.40 -19.57 3.30
C ALA A 74 1.58 -18.91 4.00
N GLU A 75 1.36 -18.04 4.98
CA GLU A 75 2.43 -17.28 5.65
C GLU A 75 3.52 -18.16 6.25
N SER A 76 3.16 -19.31 6.82
CA SER A 76 4.11 -20.26 7.44
C SER A 76 5.04 -20.92 6.42
N ALA A 77 4.67 -20.93 5.15
CA ALA A 77 5.45 -21.54 4.08
C ALA A 77 6.55 -20.62 3.51
N PHE A 78 6.56 -19.34 3.88
CA PHE A 78 7.54 -18.36 3.41
C PHE A 78 8.55 -18.02 4.50
N THR A 79 9.83 -18.24 4.21
CA THR A 79 10.92 -17.74 5.06
C THR A 79 11.06 -16.22 4.94
N ASN A 80 10.93 -15.69 3.73
CA ASN A 80 11.02 -14.25 3.45
C ASN A 80 9.62 -13.61 3.42
N LYS A 81 9.41 -12.62 4.28
CA LYS A 81 8.13 -11.90 4.40
C LYS A 81 7.82 -11.03 3.18
N CYS A 82 8.83 -10.51 2.47
CA CYS A 82 8.62 -9.79 1.22
C CYS A 82 8.10 -10.69 0.10
N ASP A 83 8.62 -11.92 0.00
CA ASP A 83 8.16 -12.89 -1.00
C ASP A 83 6.71 -13.30 -0.72
N PHE A 84 6.33 -13.42 0.56
CA PHE A 84 4.94 -13.63 0.97
C PHE A 84 4.03 -12.48 0.55
N LEU A 85 4.43 -11.23 0.78
CA LEU A 85 3.64 -10.06 0.37
C LEU A 85 3.46 -9.99 -1.15
N GLN A 86 4.53 -10.24 -1.92
CA GLN A 86 4.46 -10.30 -3.39
C GLN A 86 3.50 -11.40 -3.85
N PHE A 87 3.57 -12.57 -3.22
CA PHE A 87 2.71 -13.71 -3.49
C PHE A 87 1.23 -13.42 -3.18
N ILE A 88 0.92 -12.65 -2.15
CA ILE A 88 -0.46 -12.22 -1.88
C ILE A 88 -0.91 -11.20 -2.95
N LEU A 89 -0.06 -10.24 -3.31
CA LEU A 89 -0.37 -9.17 -4.25
C LEU A 89 -0.65 -9.69 -5.68
N ASN A 90 0.02 -10.77 -6.09
CA ASN A 90 -0.20 -11.41 -7.38
C ASN A 90 -1.56 -12.14 -7.50
N ARG A 91 -2.37 -12.14 -6.44
CA ARG A 91 -3.68 -12.81 -6.45
C ARG A 91 -4.85 -11.85 -6.60
N ARG A 92 -5.91 -12.40 -7.19
CA ARG A 92 -7.22 -11.75 -7.22
C ARG A 92 -7.86 -11.85 -5.84
N SER A 93 -8.53 -10.78 -5.42
CA SER A 93 -9.36 -10.73 -4.20
C SER A 93 -8.63 -10.93 -2.88
N THR A 94 -7.32 -10.63 -2.82
CA THR A 94 -6.49 -10.74 -1.60
C THR A 94 -6.09 -9.38 -1.01
N LYS A 95 -6.75 -8.30 -1.46
CA LYS A 95 -6.41 -6.92 -1.07
C LYS A 95 -6.44 -6.70 0.44
N ASP A 96 -7.53 -7.13 1.07
CA ASP A 96 -7.73 -6.93 2.51
C ASP A 96 -6.65 -7.67 3.30
N LEU A 97 -6.37 -8.91 2.93
CA LEU A 97 -5.30 -9.73 3.51
C LEU A 97 -3.92 -9.09 3.31
N PHE A 98 -3.62 -8.56 2.12
CA PHE A 98 -2.37 -7.88 1.85
C PHE A 98 -2.19 -6.65 2.75
N LEU A 99 -3.20 -5.78 2.82
CA LEU A 99 -3.13 -4.55 3.62
C LEU A 99 -3.01 -4.86 5.11
N GLU A 100 -3.75 -5.86 5.60
CA GLU A 100 -3.66 -6.31 6.99
C GLU A 100 -2.27 -6.85 7.33
N LYS A 101 -1.72 -7.75 6.50
CA LYS A 101 -0.41 -8.36 6.71
C LYS A 101 0.73 -7.37 6.52
N PHE A 102 0.63 -6.46 5.57
CA PHE A 102 1.64 -5.41 5.40
C PHE A 102 1.65 -4.48 6.62
N LYS A 103 0.48 -4.07 7.11
CA LYS A 103 0.36 -3.29 8.36
C LYS A 103 0.99 -4.02 9.55
N SER A 104 0.69 -5.30 9.77
CA SER A 104 1.28 -6.04 10.90
C SER A 104 2.79 -6.11 10.80
N LEU A 105 3.33 -6.36 9.61
CA LEU A 105 4.78 -6.40 9.38
C LEU A 105 5.47 -5.04 9.60
N LEU A 106 4.78 -3.93 9.32
CA LEU A 106 5.26 -2.58 9.61
C LEU A 106 5.29 -2.30 11.13
N ILE A 107 4.23 -2.68 11.85
CA ILE A 107 4.13 -2.51 13.31
C ILE A 107 5.18 -3.37 14.02
N ASP A 108 5.31 -4.63 13.62
CA ASP A 108 6.25 -5.61 14.20
C ASP A 108 7.69 -5.43 13.72
N ASN A 109 7.92 -4.45 12.85
CA ASN A 109 9.25 -4.06 12.39
C ASN A 109 10.02 -5.14 11.59
N GLN A 110 9.28 -6.03 10.94
CA GLN A 110 9.79 -7.26 10.29
C GLN A 110 10.32 -7.05 8.87
N LEU A 111 10.25 -5.82 8.34
CA LEU A 111 10.71 -5.47 7.00
C LEU A 111 11.76 -4.37 7.06
N THR A 112 12.85 -4.51 6.32
CA THR A 112 13.85 -3.46 6.14
C THR A 112 13.30 -2.30 5.30
N LEU A 113 13.91 -1.11 5.40
CA LEU A 113 13.47 0.04 4.60
C LEU A 113 13.55 -0.20 3.08
N LYS A 114 14.54 -0.99 2.63
CA LYS A 114 14.68 -1.37 1.21
C LYS A 114 13.53 -2.26 0.75
N GLU A 115 13.13 -3.21 1.60
CA GLU A 115 11.99 -4.08 1.37
C GLU A 115 10.68 -3.29 1.35
N ILE A 116 10.51 -2.34 2.26
CA ILE A 116 9.35 -1.45 2.32
C ILE A 116 9.25 -0.58 1.05
N SER A 117 10.37 0.02 0.62
CA SER A 117 10.44 0.78 -0.64
C SER A 117 10.02 -0.08 -1.84
N LYS A 118 10.50 -1.33 -1.90
CA LYS A 118 10.10 -2.30 -2.94
C LYS A 118 8.59 -2.62 -2.89
N VAL A 119 8.03 -2.80 -1.70
CA VAL A 119 6.59 -3.04 -1.53
C VAL A 119 5.78 -1.83 -1.99
N PHE A 120 6.22 -0.60 -1.69
CA PHE A 120 5.56 0.60 -2.21
C PHE A 120 5.63 0.71 -3.73
N SER A 121 6.75 0.33 -4.36
CA SER A 121 6.84 0.28 -5.83
C SER A 121 5.79 -0.67 -6.41
N TRP A 122 5.58 -1.84 -5.79
CA TRP A 122 4.54 -2.79 -6.21
C TRP A 122 3.11 -2.26 -6.06
N ILE A 123 2.88 -1.34 -5.12
CA ILE A 123 1.57 -0.71 -4.90
C ILE A 123 1.34 0.41 -5.92
N VAL A 124 2.36 1.22 -6.17
CA VAL A 124 2.25 2.44 -6.98
C VAL A 124 2.31 2.14 -8.47
N GLU A 125 3.19 1.24 -8.94
CA GLU A 125 3.38 0.95 -10.37
C GLU A 125 2.08 0.49 -11.08
N PRO A 126 1.28 -0.47 -10.56
CA PRO A 126 0.03 -0.87 -11.20
C PRO A 126 -1.01 0.25 -11.25
N TYR A 127 -1.02 1.12 -10.23
CA TYR A 127 -1.91 2.27 -10.18
C TYR A 127 -1.59 3.27 -11.30
N VAL A 128 -0.30 3.57 -11.53
CA VAL A 128 0.17 4.39 -12.66
C VAL A 128 -0.23 3.78 -14.00
N GLN A 129 0.03 2.48 -14.18
CA GLN A 129 -0.27 1.78 -15.44
C GLN A 129 -1.76 1.86 -15.79
N ARG A 130 -2.65 1.80 -14.79
CA ARG A 130 -4.09 1.99 -15.02
C ARG A 130 -4.41 3.41 -15.51
N LEU A 131 -3.77 4.44 -14.97
CA LEU A 131 -4.01 5.83 -15.36
C LEU A 131 -3.59 6.10 -16.82
N ILE A 132 -2.55 5.42 -17.29
CA ILE A 132 -1.99 5.61 -18.64
C ILE A 132 -2.67 4.71 -19.69
N SER A 133 -3.25 3.57 -19.28
CA SER A 133 -3.76 2.57 -20.22
C SER A 133 -4.97 3.08 -21.02
N PRO A 134 -4.87 3.16 -22.37
CA PRO A 134 -6.03 3.48 -23.19
C PRO A 134 -7.06 2.34 -23.12
N LEU A 135 -8.35 2.70 -23.15
CA LEU A 135 -9.48 1.78 -23.20
C LEU A 135 -9.21 0.71 -24.27
N LYS A 136 -8.97 -0.53 -23.86
CA LYS A 136 -8.80 -1.66 -24.78
C LYS A 136 -10.14 -1.92 -25.47
N TYR A 137 -10.27 -1.50 -26.73
CA TYR A 137 -11.32 -1.99 -27.61
C TYR A 137 -11.01 -3.46 -27.91
N THR A 138 -11.77 -4.36 -27.30
CA THR A 138 -11.77 -5.78 -27.66
C THR A 138 -12.61 -5.97 -28.92
N GLU A 139 -11.97 -6.26 -30.05
CA GLU A 139 -12.65 -6.85 -31.20
C GLU A 139 -13.14 -8.26 -30.82
N ASN A 140 -14.44 -8.49 -30.95
CA ASN A 140 -15.07 -9.79 -30.75
C ASN A 140 -14.65 -10.74 -31.88
N VAL A 141 -13.58 -11.51 -31.68
CA VAL A 141 -13.26 -12.67 -32.53
C VAL A 141 -13.70 -13.93 -31.81
N SER A 142 -14.89 -14.41 -32.17
CA SER A 142 -15.44 -15.69 -31.71
C SER A 142 -14.61 -16.86 -32.26
N LYS A 143 -13.59 -17.26 -31.52
CA LYS A 143 -13.03 -18.62 -31.60
C LYS A 143 -13.31 -19.29 -30.26
N TYR A 144 -13.91 -20.48 -30.29
CA TYR A 144 -14.06 -21.36 -29.12
C TYR A 144 -12.70 -21.93 -28.71
N ALA A 145 -11.76 -21.05 -28.38
CA ALA A 145 -10.47 -21.38 -27.80
C ALA A 145 -10.57 -21.12 -26.30
N LEU A 146 -10.01 -22.03 -25.48
CA LEU A 146 -9.80 -21.76 -24.06
C LEU A 146 -8.74 -20.66 -23.95
N ILE A 147 -9.17 -19.41 -23.91
CA ILE A 147 -8.30 -18.26 -23.67
C ILE A 147 -8.19 -18.11 -22.16
N ALA A 148 -6.98 -18.23 -21.63
CA ALA A 148 -6.74 -17.92 -20.23
C ALA A 148 -6.99 -16.43 -20.00
N ASP A 149 -7.76 -16.10 -18.96
CA ASP A 149 -7.92 -14.71 -18.54
C ASP A 149 -6.55 -14.06 -18.31
N ALA A 150 -6.37 -12.86 -18.88
CA ALA A 150 -5.17 -12.10 -18.62
C ALA A 150 -5.03 -11.80 -17.12
N TYR A 151 -3.78 -11.80 -16.64
CA TYR A 151 -3.48 -11.30 -15.30
C TYR A 151 -3.80 -9.81 -15.23
N GLU A 152 -4.57 -9.43 -14.22
CA GLU A 152 -4.83 -8.02 -13.89
C GLU A 152 -4.22 -7.78 -12.51
N PRO A 153 -3.27 -6.84 -12.39
CA PRO A 153 -2.64 -6.55 -11.12
C PRO A 153 -3.64 -5.95 -10.15
N LEU A 154 -3.47 -6.27 -8.87
CA LEU A 154 -4.29 -5.71 -7.82
C LEU A 154 -4.01 -4.22 -7.67
N ILE A 155 -5.07 -3.40 -7.68
CA ILE A 155 -4.96 -1.95 -7.54
C ILE A 155 -5.34 -1.57 -6.12
N ILE A 156 -4.40 -0.90 -5.46
CA ILE A 156 -4.55 -0.34 -4.13
C ILE A 156 -4.55 1.17 -4.27
N GLU A 157 -5.60 1.82 -3.78
CA GLU A 157 -5.71 3.29 -3.83
C GLU A 157 -4.98 3.95 -2.66
N GLN A 158 -4.62 5.22 -2.84
CA GLN A 158 -3.98 6.01 -1.77
C GLN A 158 -4.87 6.04 -0.51
N SER A 159 -6.17 6.27 -0.67
CA SER A 159 -7.18 6.23 0.39
C SER A 159 -7.19 4.91 1.18
N GLU A 160 -7.00 3.76 0.51
CA GLU A 160 -6.93 2.44 1.14
C GLU A 160 -5.65 2.28 1.96
N MET A 161 -4.51 2.72 1.41
CA MET A 161 -3.23 2.73 2.15
C MET A 161 -3.30 3.61 3.39
N VAL A 162 -3.88 4.80 3.25
CA VAL A 162 -4.03 5.75 4.35
C VAL A 162 -4.94 5.19 5.44
N SER A 163 -6.16 4.79 5.07
CA SER A 163 -7.17 4.36 6.04
C SER A 163 -6.87 3.02 6.69
N ARG A 164 -6.31 2.04 5.95
CA ARG A 164 -6.15 0.66 6.44
C ARG A 164 -4.76 0.33 6.93
N VAL A 165 -3.74 1.09 6.51
CA VAL A 165 -2.34 0.87 6.92
C VAL A 165 -1.87 2.02 7.79
N PHE A 166 -1.76 3.24 7.25
CA PHE A 166 -1.07 4.31 7.96
C PHE A 166 -1.81 4.81 9.19
N LEU A 167 -3.12 5.07 9.09
CA LEU A 167 -3.92 5.55 10.21
C LEU A 167 -3.92 4.54 11.37
N LEU A 168 -4.24 3.28 11.08
CA LEU A 168 -4.29 2.21 12.08
C LEU A 168 -2.91 1.89 12.68
N ALA A 169 -1.83 1.97 11.89
CA ALA A 169 -0.49 1.77 12.40
C ALA A 169 -0.04 2.92 13.31
N ASN A 170 -0.40 4.17 12.99
CA ASN A 170 -0.07 5.34 13.80
C ASN A 170 -0.76 5.35 15.17
N GLU A 171 -1.97 4.79 15.25
CA GLU A 171 -2.72 4.61 16.51
C GLU A 171 -2.13 3.52 17.42
N CYS A 172 -1.26 2.65 16.88
CA CYS A 172 -0.68 1.56 17.63
C CYS A 172 0.42 2.06 18.59
N PRO A 173 0.29 1.87 19.92
CA PRO A 173 1.25 2.43 20.88
C PRO A 173 2.63 1.77 20.85
N SER A 174 2.73 0.54 20.33
CA SER A 174 3.99 -0.20 20.25
C SER A 174 4.85 0.18 19.05
N ILE A 175 4.35 1.01 18.13
CA ILE A 175 5.08 1.34 16.91
C ILE A 175 6.24 2.30 17.19
N ASP A 176 7.40 2.02 16.57
CA ASP A 176 8.51 2.96 16.54
C ASP A 176 8.14 4.14 15.62
N LYS A 177 7.79 5.27 16.23
CA LYS A 177 7.36 6.48 15.52
C LYS A 177 8.42 7.02 14.57
N GLN A 178 9.71 6.94 14.92
CA GLN A 178 10.78 7.45 14.06
C GLN A 178 10.94 6.59 12.82
N ARG A 179 10.95 5.26 12.99
CA ARG A 179 10.99 4.35 11.84
C ARG A 179 9.72 4.41 11.01
N PHE A 180 8.56 4.54 11.63
CA PHE A 180 7.28 4.66 10.93
C PHE A 180 7.22 5.92 10.05
N VAL A 181 7.73 7.06 10.52
CA VAL A 181 7.92 8.26 9.70
C VAL A 181 8.83 7.96 8.50
N GLN A 182 9.95 7.25 8.70
CA GLN A 182 10.82 6.85 7.57
C GLN A 182 10.07 5.98 6.55
N CYS A 183 9.21 5.06 6.99
CA CYS A 183 8.36 4.26 6.10
C CYS A 183 7.41 5.15 5.30
N MET A 184 6.72 6.10 5.93
CA MET A 184 5.84 7.04 5.22
C MET A 184 6.61 7.92 4.24
N LEU A 185 7.85 8.31 4.55
CA LEU A 185 8.70 9.04 3.61
C LEU A 185 9.12 8.18 2.42
N GLN A 186 9.35 6.87 2.60
CA GLN A 186 9.58 5.96 1.46
C GLN A 186 8.35 5.85 0.56
N TYR A 187 7.14 5.87 1.13
CA TYR A 187 5.91 5.94 0.35
C TYR A 187 5.81 7.25 -0.43
N LEU A 188 6.06 8.39 0.22
CA LEU A 188 6.06 9.70 -0.43
C LEU A 188 7.06 9.76 -1.59
N LEU A 189 8.27 9.22 -1.39
CA LEU A 189 9.28 9.10 -2.45
C LEU A 189 8.78 8.24 -3.61
N SER A 190 8.17 7.08 -3.33
CA SER A 190 7.61 6.20 -4.36
C SER A 190 6.51 6.89 -5.18
N LEU A 191 5.69 7.75 -4.56
CA LEU A 191 4.69 8.56 -5.28
C LEU A 191 5.35 9.60 -6.18
N GLN A 192 6.36 10.32 -5.66
CA GLN A 192 7.10 11.34 -6.41
C GLN A 192 7.85 10.76 -7.61
N GLU A 193 8.54 9.62 -7.44
CA GLU A 193 9.25 8.92 -8.51
C GLU A 193 8.32 8.50 -9.67
N ASN A 194 7.05 8.25 -9.35
CA ASN A 194 6.02 7.87 -10.31
C ASN A 194 5.13 9.04 -10.75
N ALA A 195 5.50 10.28 -10.40
CA ALA A 195 4.74 11.50 -10.72
C ALA A 195 3.27 11.45 -10.30
N ILE A 196 2.98 10.87 -9.14
CA ILE A 196 1.66 10.85 -8.52
C ILE A 196 1.60 11.89 -7.41
N ASP A 197 0.57 12.74 -7.46
CA ASP A 197 0.31 13.70 -6.40
C ASP A 197 -0.18 13.00 -5.13
N PRO A 198 0.49 13.22 -3.97
CA PRO A 198 0.05 12.66 -2.70
C PRO A 198 -1.28 13.28 -2.25
N GLU A 199 -2.16 12.47 -1.64
CA GLU A 199 -3.40 12.99 -1.06
C GLU A 199 -3.11 14.02 0.06
N PRO A 200 -3.78 15.20 0.05
CA PRO A 200 -3.57 16.22 1.09
C PRO A 200 -3.85 15.72 2.51
N TYR A 201 -4.79 14.79 2.66
CA TYR A 201 -5.12 14.17 3.94
C TYR A 201 -3.95 13.30 4.47
N PHE A 202 -3.26 12.55 3.60
CA PHE A 202 -2.07 11.80 3.99
C PHE A 202 -0.97 12.73 4.52
N LEU A 203 -0.73 13.86 3.86
CA LEU A 203 0.31 14.80 4.27
C LEU A 203 -0.06 15.51 5.58
N ASN A 204 -1.24 16.13 5.63
CA ASN A 204 -1.61 17.06 6.69
C ASN A 204 -2.09 16.35 7.97
N GLU A 205 -2.85 15.26 7.84
CA GLU A 205 -3.49 14.61 8.99
C GLU A 205 -2.74 13.36 9.48
N ILE A 206 -1.86 12.79 8.65
CA ILE A 206 -1.11 11.56 9.01
C ILE A 206 0.38 11.84 9.16
N LEU A 207 1.05 12.29 8.09
CA LEU A 207 2.50 12.45 8.08
C LEU A 207 2.96 13.55 9.05
N VAL A 208 2.36 14.75 8.99
CA VAL A 208 2.76 15.85 9.88
C VAL A 208 2.59 15.50 11.36
N PRO A 209 1.40 15.05 11.83
CA PRO A 209 1.24 14.67 13.23
C PRO A 209 2.19 13.54 13.66
N ALA A 210 2.47 12.58 12.78
CA ALA A 210 3.43 11.53 13.06
C ALA A 210 4.87 12.06 13.19
N MET A 211 5.29 13.01 12.35
CA MET A 211 6.61 13.66 12.46
C MET A 211 6.75 14.45 13.76
N VAL A 212 5.68 15.16 14.15
CA VAL A 212 5.64 15.89 15.43
C VAL A 212 5.70 14.91 16.62
N ALA A 213 4.97 13.80 16.55
CA ALA A 213 4.97 12.77 17.57
C ALA A 213 6.30 12.00 17.67
N ALA A 214 7.04 11.88 16.57
CA ALA A 214 8.38 11.31 16.51
C ALA A 214 9.49 12.29 16.95
N GLY A 215 9.16 13.58 17.11
CA GLY A 215 10.12 14.64 17.46
C GLY A 215 11.00 15.11 16.30
N GLU A 216 10.69 14.74 15.06
CA GLU A 216 11.46 15.06 13.85
C GLU A 216 11.15 16.47 13.31
N LEU A 217 11.14 17.47 14.20
CA LEU A 217 10.68 18.83 13.91
C LEU A 217 11.58 19.57 12.92
N ASN A 218 12.89 19.28 12.93
CA ASN A 218 13.83 19.86 11.96
C ASN A 218 13.59 19.34 10.54
N ARG A 219 13.23 18.05 10.39
CA ARG A 219 12.86 17.51 9.08
C ARG A 219 11.55 18.11 8.64
N LEU A 220 10.55 18.19 9.52
CA LEU A 220 9.27 18.82 9.23
C LEU A 220 9.47 20.27 8.73
N GLN A 221 10.34 21.04 9.39
CA GLN A 221 10.72 22.38 8.95
C GLN A 221 11.24 22.39 7.50
N GLN A 222 12.09 21.43 7.11
CA GLN A 222 12.60 21.34 5.74
C GLN A 222 11.49 21.00 4.74
N PHE A 223 10.61 20.02 5.04
CA PHE A 223 9.49 19.66 4.16
C PHE A 223 8.55 20.84 3.89
N LEU A 224 8.29 21.65 4.92
CA LEU A 224 7.47 22.86 4.83
C LEU A 224 8.20 23.98 4.09
N HIS A 225 9.49 24.19 4.36
CA HIS A 225 10.29 25.22 3.68
C HIS A 225 10.44 24.96 2.18
N TYR A 226 10.68 23.69 1.80
CA TYR A 226 10.79 23.27 0.40
C TYR A 226 9.44 23.04 -0.29
N ARG A 227 8.31 23.30 0.39
CA ARG A 227 6.94 23.14 -0.15
C ARG A 227 6.63 21.74 -0.68
N VAL A 228 7.23 20.71 -0.08
CA VAL A 228 6.83 19.32 -0.35
C VAL A 228 5.44 19.06 0.20
N ILE A 229 5.10 19.71 1.32
CA ILE A 229 3.76 19.73 1.89
C ILE A 229 3.10 21.05 1.48
N PRO A 230 1.91 21.03 0.86
CA PRO A 230 1.23 22.24 0.43
C PRO A 230 0.75 23.06 1.64
N ASP A 231 0.72 24.39 1.47
CA ASP A 231 0.21 25.29 2.50
C ASP A 231 -1.27 24.99 2.77
N ALA A 232 -1.63 24.76 4.04
CA ALA A 232 -3.01 24.52 4.46
C ALA A 232 -3.33 25.28 5.75
N LYS A 233 -4.51 25.90 5.83
CA LYS A 233 -4.93 26.69 6.99
C LYS A 233 -4.97 25.84 8.27
N GLN A 234 -5.51 24.62 8.20
CA GLN A 234 -5.58 23.68 9.33
C GLN A 234 -4.18 23.28 9.81
N LEU A 235 -3.27 22.99 8.88
CA LEU A 235 -1.87 22.66 9.19
C LEU A 235 -1.17 23.81 9.92
N ALA A 236 -1.34 25.05 9.46
CA ALA A 236 -0.71 26.20 10.11
C ALA A 236 -1.19 26.36 11.57
N PHE A 237 -2.49 26.18 11.85
CA PHE A 237 -2.99 26.18 13.24
C PHE A 237 -2.48 25.00 14.06
N GLN A 238 -2.35 23.81 13.46
CA GLN A 238 -1.72 22.67 14.11
C GLN A 238 -0.26 22.97 14.47
N LEU A 239 0.51 23.64 13.61
CA LEU A 239 1.89 24.03 13.93
C LEU A 239 1.94 25.07 15.06
N LEU A 240 1.01 26.04 15.06
CA LEU A 240 0.88 27.05 16.12
C LEU A 240 0.55 26.42 17.48
N SER A 241 -0.29 25.39 17.55
CA SER A 241 -0.60 24.73 18.82
C SER A 241 0.57 23.96 19.42
N HIS A 242 1.61 23.64 18.62
CA HIS A 242 2.84 22.99 19.07
C HIS A 242 3.96 23.97 19.45
N GLU A 243 3.61 25.24 19.66
CA GLU A 243 4.50 26.39 19.91
C GLU A 243 5.58 26.14 20.97
N ALA A 244 5.27 25.41 22.05
CA ALA A 244 6.19 25.20 23.16
C ALA A 244 7.42 24.34 22.81
N LYS A 245 7.42 23.61 21.69
CA LYS A 245 8.45 22.61 21.38
C LYS A 245 9.50 23.08 20.36
N HIS A 246 9.16 23.99 19.44
CA HIS A 246 10.09 24.42 18.37
C HIS A 246 9.70 25.77 17.79
N ALA A 247 10.42 26.82 18.21
CA ALA A 247 10.14 28.21 17.80
C ALA A 247 10.12 28.46 16.27
N PRO A 248 11.00 27.82 15.45
CA PRO A 248 10.96 28.00 13.99
C PRO A 248 9.66 27.57 13.30
N LEU A 249 8.89 26.63 13.86
CA LEU A 249 7.63 26.20 13.25
C LEU A 249 6.56 27.30 13.26
N ILE A 250 6.60 28.22 14.23
CA ILE A 250 5.64 29.32 14.26
C ILE A 250 5.88 30.31 13.13
N GLN A 251 7.13 30.68 12.88
CA GLN A 251 7.42 31.59 11.77
C GLN A 251 6.95 30.97 10.44
N LEU A 252 7.19 29.68 10.25
CA LEU A 252 6.67 28.95 9.08
C LEU A 252 5.14 28.93 9.02
N ALA A 253 4.45 28.74 10.15
CA ALA A 253 2.99 28.75 10.19
C ALA A 253 2.42 30.14 9.83
N VAL A 254 3.01 31.22 10.35
CA VAL A 254 2.63 32.58 9.99
C VAL A 254 2.94 32.85 8.52
N ASP A 255 4.10 32.43 8.02
CA ASP A 255 4.46 32.57 6.61
C ASP A 255 3.50 31.78 5.71
N MET A 256 3.02 30.60 6.13
CA MET A 256 1.99 29.82 5.41
C MET A 256 0.66 30.57 5.37
N LEU A 257 0.18 31.08 6.51
CA LEU A 257 -1.07 31.82 6.59
C LEU A 257 -1.01 33.11 5.75
N ALA A 258 0.12 33.81 5.78
CA ALA A 258 0.33 35.01 4.98
C ALA A 258 0.29 34.70 3.47
N ARG A 259 0.89 33.60 3.03
CA ARG A 259 0.82 33.15 1.62
C ARG A 259 -0.57 32.71 1.19
N LEU A 260 -1.34 32.10 2.10
CA LEU A 260 -2.72 31.70 1.84
C LEU A 260 -3.68 32.89 1.74
N GLY A 261 -3.33 34.06 2.28
CA GLY A 261 -4.08 35.31 2.15
C GLY A 261 -5.49 35.32 2.77
N THR A 262 -5.88 34.24 3.44
CA THR A 262 -7.26 33.98 3.92
C THR A 262 -7.36 33.98 5.45
N ALA A 263 -6.30 34.39 6.14
CA ALA A 263 -6.21 34.30 7.60
C ALA A 263 -5.55 35.55 8.24
N ALA A 264 -5.87 36.73 7.72
CA ALA A 264 -5.26 37.98 8.18
C ALA A 264 -5.59 38.29 9.66
N GLU A 265 -6.83 38.04 10.08
CA GLU A 265 -7.27 38.25 11.48
C GLU A 265 -6.54 37.31 12.43
N GLU A 266 -6.40 36.04 12.04
CA GLU A 266 -5.76 35.02 12.88
C GLU A 266 -4.24 35.21 12.96
N ILE A 267 -3.60 35.71 11.90
CA ILE A 267 -2.18 36.12 11.94
C ILE A 267 -1.98 37.25 12.97
N VAL A 268 -2.86 38.25 12.97
CA VAL A 268 -2.79 39.36 13.91
C VAL A 268 -3.01 38.88 15.34
N GLU A 269 -3.97 37.98 15.58
CA GLU A 269 -4.21 37.39 16.90
C GLU A 269 -2.98 36.62 17.43
N VAL A 270 -2.31 35.86 16.56
CA VAL A 270 -1.06 35.16 16.89
C VAL A 270 0.09 36.12 17.20
N LEU A 271 0.24 37.21 16.45
CA LEU A 271 1.26 38.23 16.71
C LEU A 271 1.00 39.00 18.01
N LEU A 272 -0.28 39.28 18.31
CA LEU A 272 -0.70 39.97 19.53
C LEU A 272 -0.53 39.10 20.78
N SER A 273 -0.88 37.81 20.73
CA SER A 273 -0.67 36.88 21.85
C SER A 273 0.81 36.75 22.24
N ARG A 274 1.71 37.02 21.29
CA ARG A 274 3.17 37.02 21.47
C ARG A 274 3.76 38.37 21.87
N GLY A 275 2.94 39.41 22.03
CA GLY A 275 3.39 40.76 22.34
C GLY A 275 4.12 41.48 21.19
N GLN A 276 4.07 40.93 19.97
CA GLN A 276 4.68 41.54 18.77
C GLN A 276 3.73 42.59 18.15
N LEU A 277 3.37 43.61 18.94
CA LEU A 277 2.41 44.64 18.54
C LEU A 277 2.84 45.39 17.26
N VAL A 278 4.13 45.69 17.14
CA VAL A 278 4.68 46.43 15.99
C VAL A 278 4.56 45.63 14.70
N ASP A 279 4.81 44.31 14.76
CA ASP A 279 4.71 43.44 13.59
C ASP A 279 3.25 43.21 13.20
N ALA A 280 2.33 43.14 14.18
CA ALA A 280 0.89 43.06 13.94
C ALA A 280 0.35 44.31 13.23
N ILE A 281 0.75 45.51 13.69
CA ILE A 281 0.35 46.78 13.05
C ILE A 281 0.95 46.88 11.65
N ARG A 282 2.24 46.55 11.48
CA ARG A 282 2.90 46.57 10.16
C ARG A 282 2.23 45.60 9.18
N PHE A 283 1.77 44.44 9.64
CA PHE A 283 1.07 43.48 8.81
C PHE A 283 -0.31 44.03 8.36
N LEU A 284 -1.06 44.67 9.25
CA LEU A 284 -2.32 45.34 8.91
C LEU A 284 -2.13 46.48 7.92
N ASP A 285 -1.11 47.33 8.12
CA ASP A 285 -0.76 48.43 7.21
C ASP A 285 -0.32 47.92 5.82
N GLY A 286 0.17 46.68 5.73
CA GLY A 286 0.55 46.04 4.46
C GLY A 286 -0.62 45.41 3.69
N LEU A 287 -1.79 45.28 4.32
CA LEU A 287 -3.02 44.74 3.71
C LEU A 287 -3.95 45.83 3.16
N SER A 288 -3.76 47.09 3.58
CA SER A 288 -4.47 48.28 3.07
C SER A 288 -3.86 48.79 1.77
#